data_AF-A0A536EIA6-F1
#
_entry.id   AF-A0A536EIA6-F1
#
_cell.length_a   1.000
_cell.length_b   1.000
_cell.length_c   1.000
_cell.angle_alpha   90.00
_cell.angle_beta   90.00
_cell.angle_gamma   90.00
#
_symmetry.space_group_name_H-M   'P 1'
#
loop_
_entity.id
_entity.type
_entity.pdbx_description
1 polymer ?
#
loop_
_entity_poly.entity_id
_entity_poly.type
_entity_poly.pdbx_seq_one_letter_code
_entity_poly.pdbx_strand_id
1 'polypeptide(L)'
;MFSPEWDEGCPHCSFWADNFNGIDVHLRHRDVSFVAISRAPLPKIEAFKKRMGWGFMWASSGGSDFNYDYQVSFTPEQLSSGAAFFNYARTNPGFEDREAASVFYKDNRGDIYHTYSTYARGIDMLNGAYHYLDLVPKGRDEDTLEFTQAWVRHHDRYDD
;
A
#
# COMPACT_ATOMS: atom_id res chain seq x y z
N MET A 1 1.09 -1.03 4.09
CA MET A 1 1.94 -0.51 5.18
C MET A 1 2.31 -1.64 6.12
N PHE A 2 3.58 -1.69 6.48
CA PHE A 2 4.12 -2.60 7.48
C PHE A 2 5.28 -1.85 8.15
N SER A 3 5.02 -1.32 9.35
CA SER A 3 5.97 -0.53 10.15
C SER A 3 7.06 -1.45 10.74
N PRO A 4 8.29 -0.96 11.00
CA PRO A 4 9.34 -1.75 11.64
C PRO A 4 8.93 -2.36 13.00
N GLU A 5 8.12 -1.63 13.76
CA GLU A 5 7.67 -2.00 15.10
C GLU A 5 6.54 -3.05 15.10
N TRP A 6 5.93 -3.33 13.95
CA TRP A 6 4.82 -4.27 13.87
C TRP A 6 5.31 -5.69 13.59
N ASP A 7 4.48 -6.68 13.91
CA ASP A 7 4.75 -8.09 13.60
C ASP A 7 4.09 -8.55 12.29
N GLU A 8 3.09 -7.81 11.82
CA GLU A 8 2.34 -8.11 10.60
C GLU A 8 1.93 -6.84 9.83
N GLY A 9 1.63 -7.00 8.54
CA GLY A 9 1.17 -5.90 7.71
C GLY A 9 -0.21 -5.37 8.13
N CYS A 10 -0.47 -4.09 7.88
CA CYS A 10 -1.77 -3.47 8.11
C CYS A 10 -2.90 -4.28 7.46
N PRO A 11 -4.00 -4.62 8.17
CA PRO A 11 -5.14 -5.32 7.57
C PRO A 11 -5.67 -4.63 6.30
N HIS A 12 -5.83 -3.31 6.33
CA HIS A 12 -6.29 -2.53 5.18
C HIS A 12 -5.33 -2.65 3.99
N CYS A 13 -4.03 -2.54 4.18
CA CYS A 13 -3.10 -2.65 3.07
C CYS A 13 -2.97 -4.09 2.55
N SER A 14 -3.11 -5.09 3.42
CA SER A 14 -3.16 -6.50 3.04
C SER A 14 -4.35 -6.79 2.14
N PHE A 15 -5.49 -6.13 2.36
CA PHE A 15 -6.65 -6.22 1.49
C PHE A 15 -6.36 -5.72 0.06
N TRP A 16 -5.53 -4.68 -0.13
CA TRP A 16 -5.03 -4.34 -1.48
C TRP A 16 -4.02 -5.36 -2.00
N ALA A 17 -3.16 -5.88 -1.14
CA ALA A 17 -2.15 -6.87 -1.54
C ALA A 17 -2.73 -8.17 -2.08
N ASP A 18 -3.88 -8.59 -1.55
CA ASP A 18 -4.65 -9.70 -2.10
C ASP A 18 -5.09 -9.45 -3.55
N ASN A 19 -5.35 -8.19 -3.93
CA ASN A 19 -5.85 -7.84 -5.27
C ASN A 19 -4.75 -7.75 -6.34
N PHE A 20 -3.49 -7.57 -5.95
CA PHE A 20 -2.36 -7.61 -6.88
C PHE A 20 -1.57 -8.93 -6.83
N ASN A 21 -1.98 -9.88 -5.99
CA ASN A 21 -1.37 -11.21 -5.99
C ASN A 21 -1.75 -11.96 -7.28
N GLY A 22 -0.74 -12.27 -8.12
CA GLY A 22 -0.91 -13.00 -9.38
C GLY A 22 -1.11 -12.14 -10.63
N ILE A 23 -1.15 -10.81 -10.53
CA ILE A 23 -1.23 -9.94 -11.73
C ILE A 23 0.15 -9.69 -12.37
N ASP A 24 1.22 -9.90 -11.61
CA ASP A 24 2.60 -9.61 -11.99
C ASP A 24 3.02 -10.37 -13.25
N VAL A 25 2.56 -11.62 -13.43
CA VAL A 25 2.80 -12.40 -14.64
C VAL A 25 2.28 -11.69 -15.89
N HIS A 26 1.11 -11.07 -15.82
CA HIS A 26 0.52 -10.35 -16.95
C HIS A 26 1.25 -9.03 -17.21
N LEU A 27 1.61 -8.30 -16.15
CA LEU A 27 2.37 -7.05 -16.24
C LEU A 27 3.73 -7.25 -16.92
N ARG A 28 4.44 -8.33 -16.55
CA ARG A 28 5.75 -8.65 -17.14
C ARG A 28 5.68 -8.97 -18.64
N HIS A 29 4.56 -9.52 -19.11
CA HIS A 29 4.32 -9.70 -20.55
C HIS A 29 4.03 -8.39 -21.30
N ARG A 30 3.97 -7.27 -20.58
CA ARG A 30 3.87 -5.91 -21.13
C ARG A 30 4.98 -4.98 -20.65
N ASP A 31 6.14 -5.55 -20.32
CA ASP A 31 7.35 -4.82 -19.90
C ASP A 31 7.14 -3.94 -18.64
N VAL A 32 6.31 -4.43 -17.72
CA VAL A 32 6.06 -3.79 -16.44
C VAL A 32 6.47 -4.73 -15.31
N SER A 33 7.27 -4.22 -14.37
CA SER A 33 7.59 -4.91 -13.13
C SER A 33 6.78 -4.33 -11.97
N PHE A 34 6.35 -5.18 -11.05
CA PHE A 34 5.61 -4.78 -9.86
C PHE A 34 6.42 -5.14 -8.61
N VAL A 35 6.48 -4.19 -7.66
CA VAL A 35 7.15 -4.35 -6.37
C VAL A 35 6.32 -3.67 -5.29
N ALA A 36 5.98 -4.40 -4.24
CA ALA A 36 5.47 -3.81 -3.00
C ALA A 36 6.65 -3.33 -2.14
N ILE A 37 6.47 -2.24 -1.40
CA ILE A 37 7.52 -1.67 -0.54
C ILE A 37 6.95 -1.38 0.85
N SER A 38 7.70 -1.69 1.90
CA SER A 38 7.36 -1.31 3.27
C SER A 38 8.61 -1.12 4.13
N ARG A 39 8.48 -0.39 5.24
CA ARG A 39 9.61 -0.09 6.13
C ARG A 39 10.03 -1.28 7.00
N ALA A 40 9.16 -2.27 7.20
CA ALA A 40 9.46 -3.44 8.00
C ALA A 40 10.76 -4.15 7.54
N PRO A 41 11.59 -4.67 8.46
CA PRO A 41 12.76 -5.48 8.12
C PRO A 41 12.42 -6.65 7.19
N LEU A 42 13.31 -6.95 6.24
CA LEU A 42 13.10 -8.01 5.25
C LEU A 42 12.70 -9.37 5.87
N PRO A 43 13.28 -9.84 6.98
CA PRO A 43 12.84 -11.11 7.59
C PRO A 43 11.36 -11.12 8.03
N LYS A 44 10.84 -9.98 8.53
CA LYS A 44 9.43 -9.85 8.91
C LYS A 44 8.54 -9.85 7.66
N ILE A 45 8.95 -9.13 6.62
CA ILE A 45 8.27 -9.11 5.32
C ILE A 45 8.16 -10.53 4.75
N GLU A 46 9.26 -11.28 4.66
CA GLU A 46 9.26 -12.63 4.10
C GLU A 46 8.41 -13.61 4.91
N ALA A 47 8.47 -13.53 6.24
CA ALA A 47 7.62 -14.35 7.11
C ALA A 47 6.12 -14.08 6.90
N PHE A 48 5.74 -12.80 6.84
CA PHE A 48 4.34 -12.40 6.62
C PHE A 48 3.87 -12.73 5.20
N LYS A 49 4.69 -12.43 4.18
CA LYS A 49 4.43 -12.80 2.78
C LYS A 49 4.18 -14.29 2.62
N LYS A 50 4.99 -15.13 3.28
CA LYS A 50 4.81 -16.59 3.30
C LYS A 50 3.48 -17.00 3.93
N ARG A 51 3.11 -16.41 5.08
CA ARG A 51 1.82 -16.67 5.74
C ARG A 51 0.65 -16.33 4.81
N MET A 52 0.70 -15.18 4.13
CA MET A 52 -0.36 -14.71 3.23
C MET A 52 -0.37 -15.38 1.85
N GLY A 53 0.56 -16.31 1.57
CA GLY A 53 0.61 -17.01 0.28
C GLY A 53 0.88 -16.09 -0.92
N TRP A 54 1.51 -14.94 -0.71
CA TRP A 54 1.73 -13.95 -1.76
C TRP A 54 2.97 -14.23 -2.60
N GLY A 55 2.87 -14.07 -3.92
CA GLY A 55 3.93 -14.35 -4.89
C GLY A 55 4.75 -13.12 -5.35
N PHE A 56 4.19 -11.92 -5.23
CA PHE A 56 4.81 -10.69 -5.75
C PHE A 56 6.14 -10.33 -5.04
N MET A 57 6.99 -9.54 -5.71
CA MET A 57 8.20 -8.99 -5.09
C MET A 57 7.83 -7.98 -4.00
N TRP A 58 8.39 -8.13 -2.80
CA TRP A 58 8.19 -7.19 -1.70
C TRP A 58 9.55 -6.79 -1.13
N ALA A 59 9.91 -5.52 -1.30
CA ALA A 59 11.16 -4.95 -0.80
C ALA A 59 10.99 -4.23 0.54
N SER A 60 12.08 -4.19 1.31
CA SER A 60 12.18 -3.37 2.52
C SER A 60 12.82 -2.02 2.20
N SER A 61 12.23 -0.94 2.71
CA SER A 61 12.82 0.41 2.74
C SER A 61 13.33 0.79 4.13
N GLY A 62 13.37 -0.13 5.10
CA GLY A 62 13.73 0.18 6.49
C GLY A 62 15.16 0.73 6.68
N GLY A 63 16.04 0.57 5.69
CA GLY A 63 17.40 1.12 5.68
C GLY A 63 17.59 2.32 4.74
N SER A 64 16.51 2.92 4.22
CA SER A 64 16.57 4.07 3.31
C SER A 64 15.48 5.11 3.60
N ASP A 65 15.57 6.24 2.92
CA ASP A 65 14.62 7.35 2.92
C ASP A 65 13.51 7.20 1.88
N PHE A 66 13.49 6.10 1.10
CA PHE A 66 12.60 5.91 -0.05
C PHE A 66 11.13 6.29 0.24
N ASN A 67 10.55 5.80 1.34
CA ASN A 67 9.16 6.12 1.67
C ASN A 67 8.94 7.61 2.01
N TYR A 68 9.93 8.28 2.60
CA TYR A 68 9.86 9.71 2.91
C TYR A 68 9.97 10.55 1.63
N ASP A 69 10.84 10.16 0.69
CA ASP A 69 10.99 10.83 -0.61
C ASP A 69 9.68 10.81 -1.42
N TYR A 70 8.93 9.71 -1.33
CA TYR A 70 7.62 9.56 -1.97
C TYR A 70 6.44 9.96 -1.07
N GLN A 71 6.71 10.66 0.04
CA GLN A 71 5.71 11.32 0.86
C GLN A 71 4.65 10.35 1.43
N VAL A 72 5.09 9.16 1.79
CA VAL A 72 4.26 8.10 2.38
C VAL A 72 4.74 7.65 3.77
N SER A 73 5.84 8.23 4.26
CA SER A 73 6.25 8.10 5.65
C SER A 73 6.54 9.48 6.24
N PHE A 74 6.23 9.66 7.52
CA PHE A 74 6.29 10.95 8.21
C PHE A 74 6.99 10.80 9.56
N THR A 75 7.82 11.77 9.90
CA THR A 75 8.42 11.84 11.23
C THR A 75 7.38 12.33 12.26
N PRO A 76 7.55 12.01 13.55
CA PRO A 76 6.68 12.53 14.60
C PRO A 76 6.57 14.06 14.61
N GLU A 77 7.67 14.76 14.28
CA GLU A 77 7.72 16.23 14.14
C GLU A 77 6.85 16.72 12.97
N GLN A 78 6.88 16.05 11.81
CA GLN A 78 6.05 16.41 10.66
C GLN A 78 4.56 16.24 10.97
N LEU A 79 4.21 15.21 11.75
CA LEU A 79 2.84 14.97 12.19
C LEU A 79 2.37 16.02 13.21
N SER A 80 3.17 16.28 14.25
CA SER A 80 2.78 17.19 15.34
C SER A 80 2.71 18.66 14.90
N SER A 81 3.56 19.08 13.96
CA SER A 81 3.58 20.43 13.41
C SER A 81 2.58 20.67 12.28
N GLY A 82 1.96 19.62 11.74
CA GLY A 82 1.13 19.71 10.52
C GLY A 82 1.94 20.01 9.25
N ALA A 83 3.26 19.81 9.28
CA ALA A 83 4.15 20.02 8.14
C ALA A 83 4.17 18.86 7.15
N ALA A 84 3.55 17.71 7.49
CA ALA A 84 3.40 16.58 6.59
C ALA A 84 2.74 17.00 5.27
N PHE A 85 3.40 16.67 4.16
CA PHE A 85 2.87 16.85 2.82
C PHE A 85 2.43 15.49 2.30
N PHE A 86 1.14 15.32 2.05
CA PHE A 86 0.55 14.06 1.62
C PHE A 86 -0.64 14.33 0.70
N ASN A 87 -0.77 13.57 -0.37
CA ASN A 87 -1.85 13.74 -1.34
C ASN A 87 -1.95 15.19 -1.88
N TYR A 88 -0.80 15.73 -2.33
CA TYR A 88 -0.65 17.05 -2.95
C TYR A 88 -0.99 18.26 -2.07
N ALA A 89 -1.12 18.08 -0.76
CA ALA A 89 -1.39 19.15 0.19
C ALA A 89 -0.62 18.96 1.50
N ARG A 90 -0.40 20.06 2.22
CA ARG A 90 -0.06 19.97 3.64
C ARG A 90 -1.30 19.58 4.41
N THR A 91 -1.26 18.43 5.05
CA THR A 91 -2.41 17.86 5.75
C THR A 91 -1.91 16.99 6.91
N ASN A 92 -2.80 16.67 7.84
CA ASN A 92 -2.52 15.62 8.81
C ASN A 92 -2.81 14.26 8.15
N PRO A 93 -1.79 13.41 7.90
CA PRO A 93 -2.01 12.08 7.33
C PRO A 93 -2.58 11.09 8.36
N GLY A 94 -2.68 11.45 9.64
CA GLY A 94 -3.23 10.62 10.72
C GLY A 94 -2.27 9.54 11.23
N PHE A 95 -1.46 8.94 10.35
CA PHE A 95 -0.51 7.88 10.68
C PHE A 95 0.88 8.19 10.11
N GLU A 96 1.93 7.63 10.74
CA GLU A 96 3.32 7.75 10.29
C GLU A 96 3.58 7.13 8.93
N ASP A 97 2.75 6.19 8.51
CA ASP A 97 2.90 5.44 7.27
C ASP A 97 1.56 5.47 6.51
N ARG A 98 1.60 5.89 5.24
CA ARG A 98 0.44 6.01 4.36
C ARG A 98 0.63 5.26 3.04
N GLU A 99 -0.49 4.98 2.43
CA GLU A 99 -0.63 4.22 1.21
C GLU A 99 -0.48 5.10 -0.04
N ALA A 100 0.25 4.59 -1.03
CA ALA A 100 0.36 5.17 -2.36
C ALA A 100 0.70 4.10 -3.41
N ALA A 101 0.56 4.46 -4.67
CA ALA A 101 1.18 3.77 -5.78
C ALA A 101 1.98 4.77 -6.63
N SER A 102 3.18 4.37 -7.02
CA SER A 102 4.08 5.15 -7.86
C SER A 102 4.46 4.36 -9.11
N VAL A 103 4.63 5.05 -10.24
CA VAL A 103 5.18 4.46 -11.47
C VAL A 103 6.51 5.10 -11.79
N PHE A 104 7.48 4.23 -12.08
CA PHE A 104 8.80 4.61 -12.51
C PHE A 104 9.04 4.14 -13.94
N TYR A 105 9.68 4.99 -14.73
CA TYR A 105 10.14 4.65 -16.08
C TYR A 105 11.66 4.77 -16.12
N LYS A 106 12.31 3.75 -16.67
CA LYS A 106 13.76 3.76 -16.94
C LYS A 106 13.96 3.84 -18.44
N ASP A 107 14.67 4.87 -18.90
CA ASP A 107 14.95 5.02 -20.33
C ASP A 107 16.14 4.14 -20.78
N ASN A 108 16.44 4.17 -22.08
CA ASN A 108 17.53 3.39 -22.67
C ASN A 108 18.94 3.85 -22.24
N ARG A 109 19.08 5.05 -21.67
CA ARG A 109 20.35 5.55 -21.11
C ARG A 109 20.51 5.16 -19.65
N GLY A 110 19.43 4.69 -19.02
CA GLY A 110 19.37 4.28 -17.63
C GLY A 110 18.86 5.36 -16.68
N ASP A 111 18.40 6.50 -17.19
CA ASP A 111 17.78 7.57 -16.41
C ASP A 111 16.43 7.08 -15.85
N ILE A 112 16.14 7.41 -14.59
CA ILE A 112 14.90 7.01 -13.90
C ILE A 112 14.00 8.22 -13.73
N TYR A 113 12.74 8.08 -14.15
CA TYR A 113 11.71 9.09 -14.06
C TYR A 113 10.58 8.59 -13.16
N HIS A 114 10.09 9.45 -12.27
CA HIS A 114 8.86 9.23 -11.54
C HIS A 114 7.71 9.86 -12.34
N THR A 115 6.88 9.02 -12.95
CA THR A 115 5.92 9.46 -13.98
C THR A 115 4.48 9.53 -13.49
N TYR A 116 4.18 8.90 -12.35
CA TYR A 116 2.85 8.89 -11.77
C TYR A 116 2.91 8.63 -10.27
N SER A 117 2.00 9.26 -9.54
CA SER A 117 1.68 8.90 -8.16
C SER A 117 0.19 8.98 -7.94
N THR A 118 -0.31 8.15 -7.02
CA THR A 118 -1.64 8.31 -6.43
C THR A 118 -1.57 7.93 -4.96
N TYR A 119 -2.39 8.57 -4.13
CA TYR A 119 -2.36 8.48 -2.69
C TYR A 119 -3.77 8.28 -2.15
N ALA A 120 -3.90 7.83 -0.90
CA ALA A 120 -5.19 7.72 -0.24
C ALA A 120 -6.21 6.94 -1.08
N ARG A 121 -7.46 7.41 -1.17
CA ARG A 121 -8.52 6.79 -1.99
C ARG A 121 -8.19 6.70 -3.49
N GLY A 122 -7.14 7.37 -3.96
CA GLY A 122 -6.66 7.21 -5.32
C GLY A 122 -6.09 5.82 -5.62
N ILE A 123 -5.74 5.01 -4.59
CA ILE A 123 -5.38 3.60 -4.78
C ILE A 123 -6.61 2.68 -4.91
N ASP A 124 -7.84 3.17 -4.71
CA ASP A 124 -9.06 2.34 -4.82
C ASP A 124 -9.14 1.65 -6.18
N MET A 125 -8.63 2.29 -7.25
CA MET A 125 -8.60 1.73 -8.61
C MET A 125 -7.77 0.45 -8.75
N LEU A 126 -6.97 0.12 -7.72
CA LEU A 126 -6.10 -1.05 -7.65
C LEU A 126 -6.71 -2.16 -6.76
N ASN A 127 -7.97 -2.02 -6.33
CA ASN A 127 -8.67 -2.98 -5.49
C ASN A 127 -9.92 -3.52 -6.19
N GLY A 128 -9.78 -4.72 -6.76
CA GLY A 128 -10.88 -5.41 -7.43
C GLY A 128 -12.05 -5.74 -6.51
N ALA A 129 -11.78 -6.16 -5.27
CA ALA A 129 -12.85 -6.49 -4.31
C ALA A 129 -13.75 -5.28 -4.00
N TYR A 130 -13.18 -4.09 -3.79
CA TYR A 130 -13.96 -2.85 -3.66
C TYR A 130 -14.75 -2.51 -4.91
N HIS A 131 -14.17 -2.71 -6.09
CA HIS A 131 -14.94 -2.53 -7.32
C HIS A 131 -16.12 -3.49 -7.44
N TYR A 132 -16.01 -4.74 -6.99
CA TYR A 132 -17.16 -5.65 -6.96
C TYR A 132 -18.22 -5.22 -5.95
N LEU A 133 -17.82 -4.73 -4.77
CA LEU A 133 -18.77 -4.19 -3.79
C LEU A 133 -19.51 -2.95 -4.32
N ASP A 134 -18.85 -2.09 -5.09
CA ASP A 134 -19.47 -0.92 -5.70
C ASP A 134 -20.56 -1.28 -6.73
N LEU A 135 -20.56 -2.52 -7.27
CA LEU A 135 -21.56 -2.97 -8.24
C LEU A 135 -22.84 -3.51 -7.60
N VAL A 136 -22.82 -3.92 -6.33
CA VAL A 136 -23.96 -4.56 -5.67
C VAL A 136 -24.84 -3.53 -4.94
N PRO A 137 -26.14 -3.78 -4.72
CA PRO A 137 -27.07 -2.79 -4.15
C PRO A 137 -26.68 -2.24 -2.77
N LYS A 138 -25.93 -3.02 -1.97
CA LYS A 138 -25.47 -2.60 -0.65
C LYS A 138 -24.26 -1.65 -0.70
N GLY A 139 -23.64 -1.51 -1.88
CA GLY A 139 -22.34 -0.86 -2.04
C GLY A 139 -21.29 -1.53 -1.14
N ARG A 140 -20.36 -0.71 -0.65
CA ARG A 140 -19.32 -1.15 0.30
C ARG A 140 -19.86 -1.44 1.70
N ASP A 141 -21.07 -0.98 2.04
CA ASP A 141 -21.73 -1.25 3.32
C ASP A 141 -20.93 -0.78 4.57
N GLU A 142 -20.33 0.41 4.51
CA GLU A 142 -19.44 0.91 5.56
C GLU A 142 -20.00 2.10 6.36
N ASP A 143 -21.16 2.66 5.98
CA ASP A 143 -21.70 3.91 6.56
C ASP A 143 -22.04 3.80 8.05
N THR A 144 -22.35 2.59 8.53
CA THR A 144 -22.70 2.34 9.94
C THR A 144 -21.52 1.83 10.76
N LEU A 145 -20.33 1.69 10.17
CA LEU A 145 -19.14 1.23 10.87
C LEU A 145 -18.48 2.38 11.64
N GLU A 146 -17.68 2.03 12.65
CA GLU A 146 -16.94 3.02 13.45
C GLU A 146 -15.99 3.88 12.58
N PHE A 147 -15.40 3.26 11.57
CA PHE A 147 -14.60 3.92 10.54
C PHE A 147 -14.65 3.10 9.25
N THR A 148 -14.34 3.76 8.13
CA THR A 148 -14.21 3.12 6.81
C THR A 148 -13.30 1.91 6.91
N GLN A 149 -13.70 0.79 6.31
CA GLN A 149 -12.97 -0.49 6.34
C GLN A 149 -12.84 -1.20 7.71
N ALA A 150 -13.57 -0.79 8.77
CA ALA A 150 -13.45 -1.43 10.09
C ALA A 150 -13.72 -2.96 10.12
N TRP A 151 -14.39 -3.49 9.09
CA TRP A 151 -14.66 -4.91 8.90
C TRP A 151 -13.46 -5.70 8.37
N VAL A 152 -12.46 -5.04 7.76
CA VAL A 152 -11.35 -5.69 7.07
C VAL A 152 -10.47 -6.45 8.07
N ARG A 153 -10.12 -7.69 7.71
CA ARG A 153 -9.15 -8.56 8.39
C ARG A 153 -8.12 -9.04 7.36
N HIS A 154 -7.02 -9.63 7.84
CA HIS A 154 -6.22 -10.49 6.97
C HIS A 154 -7.10 -11.62 6.45
N HIS A 155 -6.89 -12.05 5.21
CA HIS A 155 -7.77 -13.03 4.54
C HIS A 155 -7.90 -14.38 5.27
N ASP A 156 -7.00 -14.68 6.22
CA ASP A 156 -6.93 -15.90 7.02
C ASP A 156 -7.53 -15.71 8.42
N ARG A 157 -8.22 -14.58 8.68
CA ARG A 157 -8.77 -14.19 9.98
C ARG A 157 -10.21 -13.68 9.92
N TYR A 158 -10.93 -13.93 8.84
CA TYR A 158 -12.38 -13.75 8.84
C TYR A 158 -13.03 -14.93 9.58
N ASP A 159 -14.06 -14.66 10.36
CA ASP A 159 -14.93 -15.71 10.92
C ASP A 159 -15.79 -16.28 9.78
N ASP A 160 -16.03 -17.60 9.79
CA ASP A 160 -16.93 -18.29 8.84
C ASP A 160 -18.41 -18.00 9.11
#